data_AF-A0A1M2W886-F1
#
_entry.id   AF-A0A1M2W886-F1
#
_cell.length_a   1.000
_cell.length_b   1.000
_cell.length_c   1.000
_cell.angle_alpha   90.00
_cell.angle_beta   90.00
_cell.angle_gamma   90.00
#
_symmetry.space_group_name_H-M   'P 1'
#
loop_
_entity.id
_entity.type
_entity.pdbx_description
1 polymer ?
#
loop_
_entity_poly.entity_id
_entity_poly.type
_entity_poly.pdbx_seq_one_letter_code
_entity_poly.pdbx_strand_id
1 'polypeptide(L)'
;MSRTPQCDSRKFQSGNTGIDRATGAPVIFDPSSYFGHNEADLAIGRMFGGIPESFYTTYHEHLPKSEPREQYGLRQDLYQLYHYLNHTVMFGGAYAGSVRQKMDRLLKEVPDK
;
A
#
# COMPACT_ATOMS: atom_id res chain seq x y z
N MET A 1 1.76 17.24 -13.29
CA MET A 1 1.34 16.40 -12.15
C MET A 1 -0.15 16.10 -12.30
N SER A 2 -0.50 14.95 -12.88
CA SER A 2 -1.90 14.49 -12.91
C SER A 2 -2.25 13.93 -11.53
N ARG A 3 -2.67 14.79 -10.60
CA ARG A 3 -3.26 14.34 -9.33
C ARG A 3 -4.73 14.06 -9.59
N THR A 4 -5.04 12.89 -10.14
CA THR A 4 -6.42 12.42 -10.17
C THR A 4 -6.79 12.09 -8.73
N PRO A 5 -7.77 12.77 -8.09
CA PRO A 5 -8.21 12.39 -6.77
C PRO A 5 -8.82 10.99 -6.86
N GLN A 6 -8.14 10.01 -6.28
CA GLN A 6 -8.60 8.63 -6.23
C GLN A 6 -9.00 8.30 -4.79
N CYS A 7 -10.14 7.62 -4.67
CA CYS A 7 -10.59 7.08 -3.39
C CYS A 7 -9.75 5.84 -3.08
N ASP A 8 -8.95 5.92 -2.02
CA ASP A 8 -7.96 4.94 -1.59
C ASP A 8 -8.49 4.17 -0.38
N SER A 9 -8.57 2.85 -0.49
CA SER A 9 -9.01 1.95 0.56
C SER A 9 -7.83 1.48 1.42
N ARG A 10 -7.61 2.10 2.59
CA ARG A 10 -6.54 1.73 3.57
C ARG A 10 -6.53 0.26 4.05
N LYS A 11 -7.37 -0.60 3.47
CA LYS A 11 -7.54 -2.02 3.71
C LYS A 11 -7.51 -2.86 2.41
N PHE A 12 -6.87 -2.38 1.33
CA PHE A 12 -6.70 -3.13 0.08
C PHE A 12 -5.74 -4.33 0.23
N GLN A 13 -6.19 -5.38 0.93
CA GLN A 13 -5.45 -6.62 1.18
C GLN A 13 -6.31 -7.83 0.83
N SER A 14 -5.69 -8.99 0.66
CA SER A 14 -6.37 -10.24 0.27
C SER A 14 -7.60 -10.58 1.13
N GLY A 15 -7.53 -10.36 2.45
CA GLY A 15 -8.66 -10.59 3.37
C GLY A 15 -9.89 -9.70 3.15
N ASN A 16 -9.74 -8.62 2.38
CA ASN A 16 -10.78 -7.62 2.10
C ASN A 16 -11.10 -7.55 0.59
N THR A 17 -10.71 -8.56 -0.16
CA THR A 17 -11.01 -8.68 -1.61
C THR A 17 -11.74 -9.99 -1.88
N GLY A 18 -12.65 -9.99 -2.85
CA GLY A 18 -13.35 -11.18 -3.28
C GLY A 18 -13.81 -11.09 -4.73
N ILE A 19 -14.47 -12.15 -5.19
CA ILE A 19 -15.07 -12.24 -6.52
C ILE A 19 -16.56 -12.48 -6.32
N ASP A 20 -17.38 -11.65 -6.95
CA ASP A 20 -18.82 -11.87 -7.01
C ASP A 20 -19.12 -13.15 -7.80
N ARG A 21 -19.88 -14.08 -7.19
CA ARG A 21 -20.10 -15.42 -7.78
C ARG A 21 -21.01 -15.39 -9.02
N ALA A 22 -21.89 -14.40 -9.12
CA ALA A 22 -22.84 -14.32 -10.23
C ALA A 22 -22.24 -13.67 -11.47
N THR A 23 -21.37 -12.68 -11.28
CA THR A 23 -20.84 -11.82 -12.34
C THR A 23 -19.35 -12.05 -12.61
N GLY A 24 -18.62 -12.66 -11.67
CA GLY A 24 -17.16 -12.78 -11.73
C GLY A 24 -16.41 -11.47 -11.48
N ALA A 25 -17.11 -10.39 -11.12
CA ALA A 25 -16.50 -9.08 -10.89
C ALA A 25 -15.72 -9.03 -9.56
N PRO A 26 -14.60 -8.29 -9.49
CA PRO A 26 -13.90 -8.06 -8.24
C PRO A 26 -14.73 -7.21 -7.27
N VAL A 27 -14.69 -7.55 -5.99
CA VAL A 27 -15.38 -6.85 -4.90
C VAL A 27 -14.37 -6.52 -3.80
N ILE A 28 -14.48 -5.32 -3.22
CA ILE A 28 -13.67 -4.86 -2.10
C ILE A 28 -14.59 -4.68 -0.88
N PHE A 29 -14.15 -5.16 0.28
CA PHE A 29 -14.86 -5.11 1.56
C PHE A 29 -14.18 -4.17 2.56
N ASP A 30 -14.92 -3.75 3.59
CA ASP A 30 -14.47 -2.90 4.71
C ASP A 30 -13.59 -1.70 4.30
N PRO A 31 -14.15 -0.76 3.51
CA PRO A 31 -13.39 0.39 3.05
C PRO A 31 -12.97 1.28 4.22
N SER A 32 -11.76 1.81 4.15
CA SER A 32 -11.26 2.89 5.00
C SER A 32 -10.87 4.08 4.13
N SER A 33 -11.83 4.45 3.27
CA SER A 33 -11.70 5.36 2.14
C SER A 33 -11.26 6.77 2.50
N TYR A 34 -10.34 7.32 1.72
CA TYR A 34 -9.94 8.72 1.74
C TYR A 34 -9.38 9.14 0.38
N PHE A 35 -9.26 10.43 0.12
CA PHE A 35 -8.55 10.91 -1.07
C PHE A 35 -7.05 10.94 -0.78
N GLY A 36 -6.31 10.08 -1.47
CA GLY A 36 -4.90 9.83 -1.19
C GLY A 36 -4.06 9.68 -2.45
N HIS A 37 -2.79 9.33 -2.25
CA HIS A 37 -1.93 8.92 -3.35
C HIS A 37 -2.23 7.47 -3.69
N ASN A 38 -2.44 7.17 -4.97
CA ASN A 38 -2.88 5.85 -5.44
C ASN A 38 -1.93 4.69 -5.09
N GLU A 39 -0.66 4.98 -4.83
CA GLU A 39 0.33 3.97 -4.44
C GLU A 39 0.16 3.50 -2.99
N ALA A 40 -0.66 4.17 -2.18
CA ALA A 40 -0.93 3.78 -0.80
C ALA A 40 -1.73 2.47 -0.72
N ASP A 41 -2.80 2.28 -1.51
CA ASP A 41 -3.50 1.00 -1.63
C ASP A 41 -2.60 -0.15 -2.11
N LEU A 42 -1.68 0.12 -3.05
CA LEU A 42 -0.74 -0.89 -3.53
C LEU A 42 0.21 -1.37 -2.42
N ALA A 43 0.55 -0.48 -1.49
CA ALA A 43 1.53 -0.74 -0.45
C ALA A 43 0.99 -1.73 0.60
N ILE A 44 -0.27 -1.57 1.01
CA ILE A 44 -0.92 -2.51 1.94
C ILE A 44 -1.16 -3.88 1.31
N GLY A 45 -1.48 -3.95 0.01
CA GLY A 45 -1.65 -5.21 -0.71
C GLY A 45 -0.39 -6.10 -0.68
N ARG A 46 0.80 -5.48 -0.54
CA ARG A 46 2.09 -6.18 -0.44
C ARG A 46 2.44 -6.62 0.98
N MET A 47 1.77 -6.10 2.02
CA MET A 47 2.14 -6.31 3.43
C MET A 47 1.74 -7.69 3.96
N PHE A 48 0.56 -8.18 3.57
CA PHE A 48 0.00 -9.46 4.06
C PHE A 48 -0.04 -10.55 2.99
N GLY A 49 0.43 -10.24 1.78
CA GLY A 49 0.40 -11.13 0.63
C GLY A 49 -1.02 -11.42 0.11
N GLY A 50 -1.10 -12.34 -0.85
CA GLY A 50 -2.35 -12.81 -1.45
C GLY A 50 -2.82 -12.04 -2.68
N ILE A 51 -2.27 -10.85 -2.96
CA ILE A 51 -2.41 -10.21 -4.27
C ILE A 51 -1.24 -10.66 -5.17
N PRO A 52 -1.49 -11.28 -6.34
CA PRO A 52 -0.44 -11.81 -7.20
C PRO A 52 0.36 -10.68 -7.89
N GLU A 53 1.62 -10.93 -8.25
CA GLU A 53 2.46 -9.92 -8.93
C GLU A 53 1.84 -9.45 -10.26
N SER A 54 1.13 -10.36 -10.97
CA SER A 54 0.42 -10.04 -12.20
C SER A 54 -0.57 -8.88 -12.05
N PHE A 55 -1.22 -8.75 -10.89
CA PHE A 55 -2.09 -7.60 -10.60
C PHE A 55 -1.30 -6.28 -10.65
N TYR A 56 -0.14 -6.23 -10.02
CA TYR A 56 0.68 -5.01 -9.99
C TYR A 56 1.27 -4.68 -11.36
N THR A 57 1.65 -5.70 -12.14
CA THR A 57 2.07 -5.52 -13.53
C THR A 57 0.95 -4.87 -14.34
N THR A 58 -0.25 -5.46 -14.35
CA THR A 58 -1.40 -4.93 -15.09
C THR A 58 -1.87 -3.58 -14.57
N TYR A 59 -1.81 -3.34 -13.25
CA TYR A 59 -2.11 -2.03 -12.68
C TYR A 59 -1.18 -0.96 -13.28
N HIS A 60 0.13 -1.24 -13.34
CA HIS A 60 1.10 -0.28 -13.85
C HIS A 60 1.12 -0.11 -15.38
N GLU A 61 0.50 -1.03 -16.12
CA GLU A 61 0.19 -0.84 -17.55
C GLU A 61 -0.87 0.26 -17.74
N HIS A 62 -1.83 0.37 -16.82
CA HIS A 62 -2.90 1.37 -16.88
C HIS A 62 -2.54 2.67 -16.15
N LEU A 63 -1.84 2.57 -15.02
CA LEU A 63 -1.40 3.71 -14.24
C LEU A 63 0.10 3.55 -13.87
N PRO A 64 0.99 4.18 -14.67
CA PRO A 64 2.42 4.10 -14.43
C PRO A 64 2.81 4.58 -13.04
N LYS A 65 3.90 4.04 -12.50
CA LYS A 65 4.50 4.49 -11.24
C LYS A 65 4.73 6.00 -11.26
N SER A 66 4.44 6.65 -10.14
CA SER A 66 4.60 8.10 -10.01
C SER A 66 6.07 8.48 -10.11
N GLU A 67 6.35 9.66 -10.67
CA GLU A 67 7.69 10.22 -10.67
C GLU A 67 8.08 10.73 -9.26
N PRO A 68 9.35 10.60 -8.85
CA PRO A 68 10.43 9.87 -9.53
C PRO A 68 10.23 8.35 -9.42
N ARG A 69 10.31 7.62 -10.53
CA ARG A 69 10.01 6.18 -10.56
C ARG A 69 10.96 5.35 -9.70
N GLU A 70 12.22 5.78 -9.60
CA GLU A 70 13.25 5.17 -8.77
C GLU A 70 12.88 5.20 -7.27
N GLN A 71 12.07 6.16 -6.84
CA GLN A 71 11.61 6.28 -5.46
C GLN A 71 10.34 5.48 -5.16
N TYR A 72 9.78 4.76 -6.14
CA TYR A 72 8.58 3.94 -5.93
C TYR A 72 8.72 2.99 -4.75
N GLY A 73 9.86 2.29 -4.64
CA GLY A 73 10.12 1.38 -3.53
C GLY A 73 10.11 2.07 -2.17
N LEU A 74 10.66 3.29 -2.08
CA LEU A 74 10.68 4.08 -0.85
C LEU A 74 9.28 4.58 -0.48
N ARG A 75 8.48 4.99 -1.47
CA ARG A 75 7.07 5.35 -1.23
C ARG A 75 6.26 4.15 -0.74
N GLN A 76 6.47 2.96 -1.31
CA GLN A 76 5.84 1.73 -0.82
C GLN A 76 6.22 1.44 0.64
N ASP A 77 7.49 1.59 1.01
CA ASP A 77 7.91 1.44 2.41
C ASP A 77 7.29 2.47 3.34
N LEU A 78 7.20 3.73 2.90
CA LEU A 78 6.58 4.81 3.65
C LEU A 78 5.08 4.55 3.90
N TYR A 79 4.35 4.12 2.88
CA TYR A 79 2.93 3.77 3.03
C TYR A 79 2.73 2.52 3.90
N GLN A 80 3.59 1.51 3.78
CA GLN A 80 3.56 0.35 4.68
C GLN A 80 3.86 0.72 6.13
N LEU A 81 4.79 1.66 6.37
CA LEU A 81 5.14 2.11 7.72
C LEU A 81 3.90 2.63 8.47
N TYR A 82 3.04 3.39 7.80
CA TYR A 82 1.75 3.82 8.39
C TYR A 82 0.91 2.63 8.87
N HIS A 83 0.79 1.57 8.05
CA HIS A 83 0.04 0.37 8.42
C HIS A 83 0.69 -0.42 9.55
N TYR A 84 2.02 -0.58 9.55
CA TYR A 84 2.75 -1.23 10.64
C TYR A 84 2.62 -0.48 11.97
N LEU A 85 2.64 0.85 11.95
CA LEU A 85 2.36 1.68 13.12
C LEU A 85 0.94 1.45 13.64
N ASN A 86 -0.05 1.49 12.74
CA ASN A 86 -1.44 1.23 13.10
C ASN A 86 -1.63 -0.17 13.70
N HIS A 87 -0.99 -1.20 13.13
CA HIS A 87 -1.02 -2.57 13.68
C HIS A 87 -0.30 -2.67 15.02
N THR A 88 0.78 -1.91 15.23
CA THR A 88 1.47 -1.87 16.53
C THR A 88 0.55 -1.28 17.61
N VAL A 89 -0.21 -0.22 17.30
CA VAL A 89 -1.19 0.38 18.21
C VAL A 89 -2.32 -0.61 18.55
N MET A 90 -2.84 -1.33 17.57
CA MET A 90 -4.00 -2.22 17.77
C MET A 90 -3.64 -3.60 18.35
N PHE A 91 -2.47 -4.15 17.99
CA PHE A 91 -2.11 -5.55 18.26
C PHE A 91 -0.79 -5.73 19.02
N GLY A 92 -0.08 -4.64 19.32
CA GLY A 92 1.11 -4.66 20.18
C GLY A 92 2.43 -4.99 19.47
N GLY A 93 3.40 -5.47 20.26
CA GLY A 93 4.83 -5.40 19.96
C GLY A 93 5.36 -6.20 18.77
N ALA A 94 4.62 -7.21 18.27
CA ALA A 94 5.08 -8.04 17.16
C ALA A 94 5.40 -7.22 15.89
N TYR A 95 4.71 -6.10 15.68
CA TYR A 95 4.90 -5.23 14.52
C TYR A 95 5.96 -4.13 14.74
N ALA A 96 6.38 -3.89 15.98
CA ALA A 96 7.30 -2.80 16.32
C ALA A 96 8.70 -3.01 15.72
N GLY A 97 9.13 -4.26 15.52
CA GLY A 97 10.38 -4.58 14.83
C GLY A 97 10.36 -4.12 13.37
N SER A 98 9.28 -4.42 12.64
CA SER A 98 9.09 -3.99 11.25
C SER A 98 8.97 -2.47 11.11
N VAL A 99 8.33 -1.80 12.08
CA VAL A 99 8.29 -0.33 12.15
C VAL A 99 9.72 0.24 12.19
N ARG A 100 10.56 -0.22 13.13
CA ARG A 100 11.93 0.28 13.28
C ARG A 100 12.75 0.04 12.02
N GLN A 101 12.71 -1.18 11.47
CA GLN A 101 13.46 -1.52 10.26
C GLN A 101 13.10 -0.61 9.07
N LYS A 102 11.81 -0.32 8.87
CA LYS A 102 11.37 0.58 7.80
C LYS A 102 11.77 2.03 8.06
N MET A 103 11.64 2.51 9.30
CA MET A 103 12.10 3.85 9.67
C MET A 103 13.60 4.01 9.41
N ASP A 104 14.43 3.05 9.84
CA ASP A 104 15.89 3.09 9.64
C ASP A 104 16.25 3.08 8.15
N ARG A 105 15.54 2.29 7.33
CA ARG A 105 15.73 2.29 5.87
C ARG A 105 15.38 3.65 5.26
N LEU A 106 14.23 4.21 5.62
CA LEU A 106 13.77 5.48 5.06
C LEU A 106 14.68 6.64 5.46
N LEU A 107 15.14 6.68 6.71
CA LEU A 107 16.03 7.74 7.21
C LEU A 107 17.39 7.75 6.51
N LYS A 108 17.92 6.60 6.08
CA LYS A 108 19.19 6.52 5.32
C LYS A 108 19.12 7.19 3.95
N GLU A 109 17.92 7.33 3.39
CA GLU A 109 17.69 7.92 2.06
C GLU A 109 17.37 9.42 2.15
N VAL A 110 17.19 9.95 3.36
CA VAL A 110 17.00 11.39 3.58
C VAL A 110 18.39 12.03 3.67
N PRO A 111 18.73 12.99 2.79
CA PRO A 111 19.98 13.70 2.88
C PRO A 111 20.11 14.41 4.24
N ASP A 112 21.29 14.34 4.86
CA ASP A 112 21.62 15.21 5.98
C ASP A 112 21.47 16.66 5.53
N LYS A 113 20.69 17.43 6.29
CA LYS A 113 20.41 18.85 6.01
C LYS A 113 21.59 19.74 6.35
#